data_AF-A0A7J7P544-F1
#
_entry.id   AF-A0A7J7P544-F1
#
_cell.length_a   1.000
_cell.length_b   1.000
_cell.length_c   1.000
_cell.angle_alpha   90.00
_cell.angle_beta   90.00
_cell.angle_gamma   90.00
#
_symmetry.space_group_name_H-M   'P 1'
#
loop_
_entity.id
_entity.type
_entity.pdbx_description
1 polymer ?
#
loop_
_entity_poly.entity_id
_entity_poly.type
_entity_poly.pdbx_seq_one_letter_code
_entity_poly.pdbx_strand_id
1 'polypeptide(L)'
;MVFTPLLTSTCVGTLEFRSVAEPVSRIQPALVTAPNSYFYLAYCKGVDLDKHEIYCEIVSNSGLPQEPYRFKVAYDKLVIAAGADDIYIME
;
A
#
# COMPACT_ATOMS: atom_id res chain seq x y z
N MET A 1 -5.80 -3.92 4.87
CA MET A 1 -5.41 -3.33 6.17
C MET A 1 -5.26 -4.46 7.18
N VAL A 2 -4.29 -4.38 8.10
CA VAL A 2 -4.03 -5.41 9.12
C VAL A 2 -4.12 -4.77 10.51
N PHE A 3 -4.76 -5.45 11.46
CA PHE A 3 -4.78 -5.05 12.87
C PHE A 3 -3.55 -5.61 13.59
N THR A 4 -2.45 -4.86 13.52
CA THR A 4 -1.12 -5.29 14.00
C THR A 4 -1.05 -5.75 15.46
N PRO A 5 -1.85 -5.24 16.43
CA PRO A 5 -1.79 -5.75 17.80
C PRO A 5 -2.10 -7.24 17.97
N LEU A 6 -2.85 -7.85 17.04
CA LEU A 6 -3.21 -9.27 17.09
C LEU A 6 -2.31 -10.16 16.23
N LEU A 7 -1.27 -9.62 15.59
CA LEU A 7 -0.41 -10.38 14.70
C LEU A 7 0.28 -11.54 15.45
N THR A 8 0.72 -11.32 16.70
CA THR A 8 1.33 -12.36 17.54
C THR A 8 0.37 -13.51 17.86
N SER A 9 -0.92 -13.23 18.01
CA SER A 9 -1.95 -14.26 18.25
C SER A 9 -2.15 -15.17 17.04
N THR A 10 -1.82 -14.69 15.84
CA THR A 10 -1.84 -15.53 14.62
C THR A 10 -0.65 -16.49 14.56
N CYS A 11 0.51 -16.09 15.10
CA CYS A 11 1.70 -16.95 15.13
C CYS A 11 1.51 -18.20 16.02
N VAL A 12 0.73 -18.06 17.10
CA VAL A 12 0.41 -19.16 18.03
C VAL A 12 -0.89 -19.90 17.68
N GLY A 13 -1.54 -19.53 16.57
CA GLY A 13 -2.77 -20.19 16.10
C GLY A 13 -4.02 -19.91 16.94
N THR A 14 -4.00 -18.93 17.85
CA THR A 14 -5.20 -18.49 18.57
C THR A 14 -6.20 -17.80 17.64
N LEU A 15 -5.69 -17.13 16.60
CA LEU A 15 -6.50 -16.52 15.55
C LEU A 15 -5.97 -16.93 14.17
N GLU A 16 -6.87 -17.03 13.20
CA GLU A 16 -6.49 -17.17 11.80
C GLU A 16 -6.08 -15.82 11.20
N PHE A 17 -5.18 -15.84 10.21
CA PHE A 17 -4.69 -14.63 9.54
C PHE A 17 -5.81 -13.77 8.94
N ARG A 18 -6.85 -14.41 8.39
CA ARG A 18 -8.01 -13.71 7.82
C ARG A 18 -8.84 -12.96 8.88
N SER A 19 -8.69 -13.28 10.16
CA SER A 19 -9.42 -12.62 11.25
C SER A 19 -8.80 -11.28 11.64
N VAL A 20 -7.56 -11.00 11.21
CA VAL A 20 -6.84 -9.75 11.55
C VAL A 20 -6.64 -8.84 10.33
N ALA A 21 -7.07 -9.26 9.14
CA ALA A 21 -6.87 -8.53 7.89
C ALA A 21 -8.20 -8.27 7.17
N GLU A 22 -8.37 -7.06 6.65
CA GLU A 22 -9.56 -6.65 5.92
C GLU A 22 -9.18 -5.93 4.60
N PRO A 23 -9.86 -6.22 3.48
CA PRO A 23 -9.62 -5.54 2.21
C PRO A 23 -9.89 -4.04 2.29
N VAL A 24 -9.00 -3.22 1.70
CA VAL A 24 -9.11 -1.75 1.74
C VAL A 24 -10.40 -1.26 1.09
N SER A 25 -10.83 -1.91 0.01
CA SER A 25 -12.10 -1.61 -0.68
C SER A 25 -13.34 -1.81 0.19
N ARG A 26 -13.27 -2.66 1.22
CA ARG A 26 -14.38 -2.90 2.16
C ARG A 26 -14.39 -1.90 3.32
N ILE A 27 -13.21 -1.50 3.81
CA ILE A 27 -13.07 -0.59 4.96
C ILE A 27 -13.34 0.86 4.60
N GLN A 28 -13.02 1.26 3.36
CA GLN A 28 -13.22 2.63 2.90
C GLN A 28 -14.33 2.66 1.83
N PRO A 29 -15.61 2.83 2.24
CA PRO A 29 -16.74 2.88 1.30
C PRO A 29 -16.55 3.92 0.20
N ALA A 30 -15.85 5.03 0.47
CA ALA A 30 -15.58 6.06 -0.52
C ALA A 30 -14.84 5.52 -1.76
N LEU A 31 -13.98 4.50 -1.63
CA LEU A 31 -13.33 3.86 -2.78
C LEU A 31 -14.31 3.12 -3.70
N VAL A 32 -15.51 2.79 -3.21
CA VAL A 32 -16.54 2.07 -3.95
C VAL A 32 -17.66 3.00 -4.40
N THR A 33 -18.03 3.98 -3.57
CA THR A 33 -19.25 4.79 -3.75
C THR A 33 -18.99 6.21 -4.19
N ALA A 34 -17.80 6.79 -3.92
CA ALA A 34 -17.52 8.17 -4.26
C ALA A 34 -16.89 8.27 -5.66
N PRO A 35 -17.35 9.20 -6.52
CA PRO A 35 -16.70 9.46 -7.79
C PRO A 35 -15.27 9.96 -7.58
N ASN A 36 -14.39 9.67 -8.53
CA ASN A 36 -12.97 10.08 -8.52
C ASN A 36 -12.14 9.54 -7.32
N SER A 37 -12.57 8.43 -6.72
CA SER A 37 -11.78 7.71 -5.71
C SER A 37 -11.10 6.50 -6.35
N TYR A 38 -9.78 6.39 -6.21
CA TYR A 38 -8.98 5.34 -6.87
C TYR A 38 -8.07 4.63 -5.86
N PHE A 39 -7.84 3.34 -6.09
CA PHE A 39 -6.89 2.54 -5.34
C PHE A 39 -5.86 1.92 -6.30
N TYR A 40 -4.58 2.24 -6.09
CA TYR A 40 -3.47 1.71 -6.88
C TYR A 40 -2.69 0.69 -6.06
N LEU A 41 -2.62 -0.55 -6.53
CA LEU A 41 -1.77 -1.59 -5.94
C LEU A 41 -0.34 -1.46 -6.51
N ALA A 42 0.47 -0.58 -5.91
CA ALA A 42 1.83 -0.28 -6.36
C ALA A 42 2.72 0.15 -5.19
N TYR A 43 4.03 0.06 -5.37
CA TYR A 43 5.02 0.61 -4.44
C TYR A 43 5.39 2.03 -4.84
N CYS A 44 5.32 2.97 -3.90
CA CYS A 44 5.92 4.29 -4.10
C CYS A 44 7.45 4.16 -3.96
N LYS A 45 8.20 4.54 -5.00
CA LYS A 45 9.67 4.49 -5.03
C LYS A 45 10.33 5.84 -4.79
N GLY A 46 9.57 6.93 -4.87
CA GLY A 46 10.07 8.27 -4.63
C GLY A 46 8.98 9.33 -4.68
N VAL A 47 9.29 10.49 -4.09
CA VAL A 47 8.40 11.66 -4.03
C VAL A 47 9.17 12.86 -4.57
N ASP A 48 8.59 13.57 -5.54
CA ASP A 48 9.04 14.86 -6.05
C ASP A 48 8.18 15.96 -5.39
N LEU A 49 8.75 16.67 -4.42
CA LEU A 49 8.06 17.74 -3.72
C LEU A 49 8.01 19.04 -4.54
N ASP A 50 8.93 19.24 -5.48
CA ASP A 50 8.96 20.45 -6.30
C ASP A 50 7.89 20.39 -7.41
N LYS A 51 7.70 19.21 -8.00
CA LYS A 51 6.67 18.98 -9.03
C LYS A 51 5.32 18.55 -8.47
N HIS A 52 5.24 18.27 -7.17
CA HIS A 52 4.10 17.63 -6.53
C HIS A 52 3.68 16.31 -7.22
N GLU A 53 4.65 15.43 -7.46
CA GLU A 53 4.43 14.11 -8.09
C GLU A 53 4.99 12.98 -7.23
N ILE A 54 4.35 11.81 -7.24
CA ILE A 54 4.93 10.56 -6.71
C ILE A 54 5.27 9.60 -7.85
N TYR A 55 6.35 8.85 -7.67
CA TYR A 55 6.79 7.81 -8.60
C TYR A 55 6.40 6.45 -8.04
N CYS A 56 5.61 5.69 -8.79
CA CYS A 56 5.07 4.40 -8.38
C CYS A 56 5.54 3.29 -9.32
N GLU A 57 5.72 2.11 -8.76
CA GLU A 57 6.14 0.90 -9.47
C GLU A 57 5.19 -0.26 -9.13
N ILE A 58 4.62 -0.89 -10.15
CA ILE A 58 3.77 -2.08 -9.99
C ILE A 58 4.67 -3.31 -10.03
N VAL A 59 4.53 -4.19 -9.04
CA VAL A 59 5.09 -5.54 -9.11
C VAL A 59 4.15 -6.39 -9.96
N SER A 60 4.47 -6.50 -11.25
CA SER A 60 3.71 -7.31 -12.20
C SER A 60 4.08 -8.78 -12.07
N ASN A 61 3.09 -9.65 -12.28
CA ASN A 61 3.29 -11.08 -12.54
C ASN A 61 2.56 -11.53 -13.81
N SER A 62 2.16 -10.63 -14.72
CA SER A 62 1.55 -11.00 -16.02
C SER A 62 1.19 -9.79 -16.90
N GLY A 63 1.88 -9.64 -18.04
CA GLY A 63 1.29 -9.09 -19.27
C GLY A 63 1.37 -7.58 -19.51
N LEU A 64 2.16 -6.83 -18.74
CA LEU A 64 2.43 -5.41 -19.02
C LEU A 64 3.54 -5.25 -20.09
N PRO A 65 3.51 -4.18 -20.92
CA PRO A 65 4.47 -3.99 -22.00
C PRO A 65 5.91 -3.75 -21.53
N GLN A 66 6.10 -3.34 -20.27
CA GLN A 66 7.41 -3.14 -19.65
C GLN A 66 7.33 -3.51 -18.16
N GLU A 67 8.23 -4.38 -17.71
CA GLU A 67 8.34 -4.79 -16.31
C GLU A 67 9.69 -4.32 -15.73
N PRO A 68 9.70 -3.65 -14.57
CA PRO A 68 8.54 -3.22 -13.80
C PRO A 68 7.84 -2.00 -14.42
N TYR A 69 6.50 -1.98 -14.39
CA TYR A 69 5.75 -0.85 -14.93
C TYR A 69 5.79 0.33 -13.96
N ARG A 70 6.20 1.49 -14.47
CA ARG A 70 6.36 2.72 -13.69
C ARG A 70 5.41 3.78 -14.19
N PHE A 71 4.82 4.50 -13.24
CA PHE A 71 3.90 5.60 -13.52
C PHE A 71 4.06 6.70 -12.47
N LYS A 72 3.52 7.87 -12.79
CA LYS A 72 3.51 9.01 -11.88
C LYS A 72 2.08 9.39 -11.50
N VAL A 73 1.92 9.94 -10.31
CA VAL A 73 0.66 10.52 -9.84
C VAL A 73 0.93 11.91 -9.29
N ALA A 74 0.28 12.92 -9.86
CA ALA A 74 0.33 14.29 -9.34
C ALA A 74 -0.63 14.45 -8.15
N TYR A 75 -0.31 15.34 -7.22
CA TYR A 75 -1.14 15.61 -6.04
C TYR A 75 -1.20 17.11 -5.71
N ASP A 76 -2.32 17.55 -5.13
CA ASP A 76 -2.39 18.86 -4.47
C ASP A 76 -1.95 18.77 -3.00
N LYS A 77 -2.26 17.63 -2.36
CA LYS A 77 -1.89 17.33 -0.98
C LYS A 77 -1.47 15.87 -0.88
N LEU A 78 -0.33 15.62 -0.22
CA LEU A 78 0.20 14.28 -0.01
C LEU A 78 0.12 13.91 1.48
N VAL A 79 -0.49 12.77 1.77
CA VAL A 79 -0.50 12.17 3.13
C VAL A 79 0.39 10.94 3.10
N ILE A 80 1.44 10.93 3.91
CA ILE A 80 2.39 9.81 3.99
C ILE A 80 2.04 8.96 5.21
N ALA A 81 1.64 7.72 4.96
CA ALA A 81 1.30 6.72 5.98
C ALA A 81 1.96 5.36 5.65
N ALA A 82 3.21 5.39 5.18
CA ALA A 82 3.95 4.20 4.73
C ALA A 82 4.41 3.29 5.89
N GLY A 83 4.39 3.78 7.14
CA GLY A 83 4.95 3.06 8.28
C GLY A 83 6.48 3.12 8.28
N ALA A 84 7.10 2.10 8.87
CA ALA A 84 8.55 1.91 8.90
C ALA A 84 8.86 0.44 8.64
N ASP A 85 10.01 0.18 8.02
CA ASP A 85 10.56 -1.16 7.87
C ASP A 85 11.38 -1.54 9.11
N ASP A 86 11.62 -2.84 9.29
CA ASP A 86 12.46 -3.36 10.36
C ASP A 86 13.89 -2.82 10.25
N ILE A 87 14.46 -2.40 11.36
CA ILE A 87 15.87 -2.00 11.43
C ILE A 87 16.70 -3.26 11.63
N TYR A 88 17.37 -3.73 10.59
CA TYR A 88 18.42 -4.73 10.74
C TYR A 88 19.70 -4.03 11.24
N ILE A 89 20.07 -4.25 12.49
CA ILE A 89 21.43 -3.97 12.96
C ILE A 89 22.30 -5.08 12.36
N MET A 90 23.00 -4.75 11.27
CA MET A 90 24.05 -5.61 10.73
C MET A 90 25.26 -5.44 11.67
N GLU A 91 25.46 -6.40 12.57
CA GLU A 91 26.71 -6.56 13.33
C GLU A 91 27.74 -7.35 12.51
#